data_AF-A0A7H4PQ86-F1
#
_entry.id   AF-A0A7H4PQ86-F1
#
_cell.length_a   1.000
_cell.length_b   1.000
_cell.length_c   1.000
_cell.angle_alpha   90.00
_cell.angle_beta   90.00
_cell.angle_gamma   90.00
#
_symmetry.space_group_name_H-M   'P 1'
#
loop_
_entity.id
_entity.type
_entity.pdbx_description
1 polymer ?
#
loop_
_entity_poly.entity_id
_entity_poly.type
_entity_poly.pdbx_seq_one_letter_code
_entity_poly.pdbx_strand_id
1 'polypeptide(L)'
;MKRYEMTESIPPVPNLMNKILPTANEATSAIIKQGLHSDAMPSIPEMGYLWSPLANAITDMWINDQTPKAALDRARNIIDEQIKFQE
;
A
#
# COMPACT_ATOMS: atom_id res chain seq x y z
N MET A 1 -21.25 12.11 -6.10
CA MET A 1 -20.99 12.68 -4.77
C MET A 1 -21.84 12.02 -3.69
N LYS A 2 -23.12 11.71 -3.96
CA LYS A 2 -24.03 10.95 -3.09
C LYS A 2 -23.41 9.79 -2.28
N ARG A 3 -22.57 8.92 -2.87
CA ARG A 3 -21.89 7.85 -2.11
C ARG A 3 -20.95 8.40 -1.04
N TYR A 4 -20.12 9.38 -1.36
CA TYR A 4 -19.24 10.03 -0.39
C TYR A 4 -20.05 10.72 0.71
N GLU A 5 -21.12 11.44 0.35
CA GLU A 5 -22.02 12.08 1.33
C GLU A 5 -22.68 11.07 2.29
N MET A 6 -23.00 9.86 1.81
CA MET A 6 -23.67 8.83 2.61
C MET A 6 -22.72 7.96 3.44
N THR A 7 -21.46 7.83 3.04
CA THR A 7 -20.55 6.80 3.59
C THR A 7 -19.20 7.34 4.00
N GLU A 8 -18.91 8.60 3.70
CA GLU A 8 -17.61 9.24 3.84
C GLU A 8 -16.46 8.51 3.10
N SER A 9 -16.80 7.54 2.25
CA SER A 9 -15.84 6.78 1.46
C SER A 9 -15.30 7.66 0.33
N ILE A 10 -14.00 7.96 0.40
CA ILE A 10 -13.31 8.76 -0.60
C ILE A 10 -13.24 7.99 -1.92
N PRO A 11 -13.73 8.54 -3.05
CA PRO A 11 -13.68 7.89 -4.33
C PRO A 11 -12.22 7.81 -4.85
N PRO A 12 -11.75 6.66 -5.34
CA PRO A 12 -10.38 6.49 -5.84
C PRO A 12 -10.21 7.04 -7.26
N VAL A 13 -10.72 8.25 -7.51
CA VAL A 13 -10.64 8.94 -8.82
C VAL A 13 -10.16 10.36 -8.58
N PRO A 14 -8.98 10.77 -9.10
CA PRO A 14 -8.37 12.07 -8.82
C PRO A 14 -9.32 13.27 -9.04
N ASN A 15 -10.07 13.26 -10.15
CA ASN A 15 -11.04 14.30 -10.46
C ASN A 15 -12.17 14.42 -9.42
N LEU A 16 -12.57 13.32 -8.79
CA LEU A 16 -13.59 13.33 -7.75
C LEU A 16 -13.01 13.72 -6.39
N MET A 17 -11.79 13.27 -6.08
CA MET A 17 -11.07 13.68 -4.88
C MET A 17 -10.85 15.21 -4.85
N ASN A 18 -10.44 15.80 -5.98
CA ASN A 18 -10.27 17.25 -6.10
C ASN A 18 -11.59 18.04 -5.90
N LYS A 19 -12.74 17.45 -6.22
CA LYS A 19 -14.05 18.05 -5.96
C LYS A 19 -14.45 18.01 -4.48
N ILE A 20 -13.90 17.08 -3.70
CA ILE A 20 -14.18 16.93 -2.27
C ILE A 20 -13.32 17.88 -1.44
N LEU A 21 -12.07 18.11 -1.83
CA LEU A 21 -11.08 18.91 -1.09
C LEU A 21 -11.59 20.26 -0.53
N PRO A 22 -12.36 21.08 -1.27
CA PRO A 22 -12.78 22.40 -0.77
C PRO A 22 -13.71 22.35 0.44
N THR A 23 -14.44 21.25 0.61
CA THR A 23 -15.43 21.06 1.69
C THR A 23 -15.03 19.94 2.65
N ALA A 24 -13.85 19.35 2.47
CA ALA A 24 -13.36 18.24 3.27
C ALA A 24 -12.97 18.68 4.68
N ASN A 25 -13.27 17.85 5.68
CA ASN A 25 -12.65 17.98 7.01
C ASN A 25 -11.14 17.67 6.92
N GLU A 26 -10.41 17.98 7.99
CA GLU A 26 -8.95 17.81 8.03
C GLU A 26 -8.50 16.37 7.70
N ALA A 27 -9.14 15.36 8.30
CA ALA A 27 -8.81 13.96 8.07
C ALA A 27 -9.02 13.54 6.60
N THR A 28 -10.17 13.91 6.01
CA THR A 28 -10.47 13.63 4.60
C THR A 28 -9.47 14.34 3.68
N SER A 29 -9.17 15.60 3.98
CA SER A 29 -8.21 16.40 3.21
C SER A 29 -6.82 15.77 3.23
N ALA A 30 -6.37 15.27 4.38
CA ALA A 30 -5.09 14.57 4.52
C ALA A 30 -5.05 13.29 3.68
N ILE A 31 -6.10 12.46 3.74
CA ILE A 31 -6.17 11.21 2.97
C ILE A 31 -6.19 11.51 1.46
N ILE A 32 -6.94 12.51 1.00
CA ILE A 32 -6.96 12.89 -0.42
C ILE A 32 -5.58 13.36 -0.89
N LYS A 33 -4.93 14.25 -0.13
CA LYS A 33 -3.60 14.77 -0.50
C LYS A 33 -2.57 13.64 -0.62
N GLN A 34 -2.59 12.69 0.31
CA GLN A 34 -1.73 11.50 0.25
C GLN A 34 -2.12 10.58 -0.92
N GLY A 35 -3.42 10.35 -1.14
CA GLY A 35 -3.93 9.50 -2.21
C GLY A 35 -3.55 9.99 -3.61
N LEU A 36 -3.42 11.31 -3.82
CA LEU A 36 -2.94 11.90 -5.07
C LEU A 36 -1.45 11.61 -5.37
N HIS A 37 -0.69 11.15 -4.37
CA HIS A 37 0.72 10.80 -4.48
C HIS A 37 0.95 9.29 -4.25
N SER A 38 -0.10 8.49 -4.38
CA SER A 38 -0.07 7.05 -4.15
C SER A 38 -0.31 6.30 -5.46
N ASP A 39 0.35 5.17 -5.63
CA ASP A 39 0.11 4.25 -6.73
C ASP A 39 -0.90 3.17 -6.35
N ALA A 40 -1.63 2.66 -7.34
CA ALA A 40 -2.53 1.54 -7.13
C ALA A 40 -1.71 0.27 -6.83
N MET A 41 -2.13 -0.47 -5.79
CA MET A 41 -1.55 -1.80 -5.54
C MET A 41 -1.78 -2.71 -6.76
N PRO A 42 -0.77 -3.48 -7.20
CA PRO A 42 -0.98 -4.44 -8.28
C PRO A 42 -2.08 -5.44 -7.92
N SER A 43 -2.84 -5.89 -8.92
CA SER A 43 -4.01 -6.77 -8.74
C SER A 43 -3.77 -8.21 -9.21
N ILE A 44 -2.52 -8.57 -9.50
CA ILE A 44 -2.13 -9.92 -9.92
C ILE A 44 -2.11 -10.88 -8.71
N PRO A 45 -2.37 -12.19 -8.90
CA PRO A 45 -2.39 -13.17 -7.80
C PRO A 45 -1.12 -13.18 -6.95
N GLU A 46 0.04 -12.95 -7.56
CA GLU A 46 1.37 -13.02 -6.95
C GLU A 46 1.57 -11.95 -5.86
N MET A 47 0.76 -10.88 -5.84
CA MET A 47 0.80 -9.86 -4.79
C MET A 47 0.56 -10.41 -3.39
N GLY A 48 -0.14 -11.54 -3.26
CA GLY A 48 -0.32 -12.21 -1.98
C GLY A 48 0.99 -12.63 -1.32
N TYR A 49 2.02 -12.94 -2.12
CA TYR A 49 3.31 -13.43 -1.65
C TYR A 49 4.23 -12.34 -1.11
N LEU A 50 3.95 -11.06 -1.39
CA LEU A 50 4.82 -9.96 -0.99
C LEU A 50 4.62 -9.55 0.47
N TRP A 51 3.40 -9.64 1.01
CA TRP A 51 3.04 -9.03 2.29
C TRP A 51 3.84 -9.58 3.47
N SER A 52 3.88 -10.90 3.64
CA SER A 52 4.55 -11.52 4.80
C SER A 52 6.08 -11.36 4.74
N PRO A 53 6.77 -11.63 3.61
CA PRO A 53 8.22 -11.44 3.51
C PRO A 53 8.64 -9.98 3.75
N LEU A 54 7.89 -9.00 3.24
CA LEU A 54 8.19 -7.58 3.46
C LEU A 54 7.94 -7.15 4.92
N ALA A 55 6.89 -7.63 5.57
CA ALA A 55 6.66 -7.38 7.00
C ALA A 55 7.80 -7.96 7.87
N ASN A 56 8.27 -9.17 7.51
CA ASN A 56 9.42 -9.79 8.17
C ASN A 56 10.71 -9.00 7.93
N ALA A 57 10.93 -8.45 6.73
CA ALA A 57 12.10 -7.60 6.45
C ALA A 57 12.12 -6.34 7.33
N ILE A 58 10.97 -5.68 7.51
CA ILE A 58 10.85 -4.52 8.43
C ILE A 58 11.18 -4.93 9.86
N THR A 59 10.69 -6.10 10.28
CA THR A 59 10.93 -6.64 11.63
C THR A 59 12.41 -6.98 11.82
N ASP A 60 13.05 -7.60 10.84
CA ASP A 60 14.48 -7.94 10.85
C ASP A 60 15.35 -6.67 10.94
N MET A 61 14.97 -5.62 10.23
CA MET A 61 15.66 -4.32 10.29
C MET A 61 15.47 -3.61 11.63
N TRP A 62 14.27 -3.67 12.21
CA TRP A 62 13.92 -2.90 13.41
C TRP A 62 14.29 -3.60 14.73
N ILE A 63 14.15 -4.93 14.78
CA ILE A 63 14.32 -5.73 16.00
C ILE A 63 15.62 -6.52 15.98
N ASN A 64 16.00 -7.06 14.83
CA ASN A 64 17.11 -8.02 14.71
C ASN A 64 18.41 -7.40 14.17
N ASP A 65 18.49 -6.07 14.16
CA ASP A 65 19.62 -5.26 13.69
C ASP A 65 20.18 -5.68 12.31
N GLN A 66 19.32 -6.23 11.44
CA GLN A 66 19.73 -6.57 10.09
C GLN A 66 19.89 -5.32 9.24
N THR A 67 20.94 -5.27 8.42
CA THR A 67 21.08 -4.19 7.44
C THR A 67 19.90 -4.20 6.46
N PRO A 68 19.48 -3.03 5.94
CA PRO A 68 18.38 -2.97 4.97
C PRO A 68 18.58 -3.89 3.77
N LYS A 69 19.82 -3.97 3.27
CA LYS A 69 20.16 -4.86 2.14
C LYS A 69 19.93 -6.33 2.48
N ALA A 70 20.44 -6.80 3.61
CA ALA A 70 20.33 -8.21 3.98
C ALA A 70 18.87 -8.63 4.20
N ALA A 71 18.07 -7.78 4.86
CA ALA A 71 16.65 -8.05 5.12
C ALA A 71 15.84 -8.10 3.81
N LEU A 72 16.04 -7.13 2.92
CA LEU A 72 15.33 -7.06 1.64
C LEU A 72 15.77 -8.15 0.65
N ASP A 73 17.06 -8.49 0.60
CA ASP A 73 17.55 -9.60 -0.24
C ASP A 73 16.93 -10.94 0.20
N ARG A 74 16.80 -11.17 1.52
CA ARG A 74 16.12 -12.35 2.07
C ARG A 74 14.64 -12.38 1.69
N ALA A 75 13.93 -11.26 1.87
CA ALA A 75 12.51 -11.18 1.51
C ALA A 75 12.29 -11.42 0.01
N ARG A 76 13.14 -10.84 -0.85
CA ARG A 76 13.11 -11.09 -2.29
C ARG A 76 13.28 -12.57 -2.62
N ASN A 77 14.27 -13.24 -2.03
CA ASN A 77 14.49 -14.67 -2.31
C ASN A 77 13.26 -15.51 -1.95
N ILE A 78 12.63 -15.23 -0.81
CA ILE A 78 11.39 -15.92 -0.38
C ILE A 78 10.25 -15.66 -1.38
N ILE A 79 10.08 -14.41 -1.83
CA ILE A 79 9.05 -14.06 -2.83
C ILE A 79 9.29 -14.80 -4.14
N ASP A 80 10.53 -14.78 -4.64
CA ASP A 80 10.93 -15.44 -5.88
C ASP A 80 10.72 -16.95 -5.81
N GLU A 81 10.97 -17.57 -4.65
CA GLU A 81 10.67 -18.99 -4.40
C GLU A 81 9.15 -19.27 -4.41
N GLN A 82 8.35 -18.46 -3.70
CA GLN A 82 6.89 -18.65 -3.64
C GLN A 82 6.23 -18.52 -5.01
N ILE A 83 6.67 -17.56 -5.83
CA ILE A 83 6.18 -17.41 -7.20
C ILE A 83 6.50 -18.65 -8.03
N LYS A 84 7.74 -19.16 -7.98
CA LYS A 84 8.16 -20.36 -8.72
C LYS A 84 7.42 -21.62 -8.32
N PHE A 85 7.03 -21.77 -7.05
CA PHE A 85 6.30 -22.95 -6.59
C PHE A 85 4.87 -23.05 -7.14
N GLN A 86 4.32 -21.97 -7.70
CA GLN A 86 2.98 -21.95 -8.31
C GLN A 86 2.98 -22.20 -9.82
N GLU A 87 4.15 -22.14 -10.47
CA GLU A 87 4.35 -22.49 -11.89
C GLU A 87 4.50 -24.01 -12.08
#